data_AF-A0ABD1XKS6-F1
#
_entry.id   AF-A0ABD1XKS6-F1
#
_cell.length_a   1.000
_cell.length_b   1.000
_cell.length_c   1.000
_cell.angle_alpha   90.00
_cell.angle_beta   90.00
_cell.angle_gamma   90.00
#
_symmetry.space_group_name_H-M   'P 1'
#
loop_
_entity.id
_entity.type
_entity.pdbx_description
1 polymer ?
#
loop_
_entity_poly.entity_id
_entity_poly.type
_entity_poly.pdbx_seq_one_letter_code
_entity_poly.pdbx_strand_id
1 'polypeptide(L)'
;MERRGVLGLVLLIVVSFQLTAEAGRAATVATKLRSDSHKLTADEDFYSWVVREGQKFQAKKTLAAKNPEHQVTGTVQPTADGDTQTYIVVDKNGGGQFFTIQDAINSIKRDQKRTTRITIQVNAGRYEEKVVIPKNTPYLTLQGAGRESTIITHAETKEQAGSDIADATIAISAPNFIARNISFQNSAPPPPSGAVGQQATALYISGDMGAFYGCGFLGAQDTLYDHNGRHYYEECYIEGSIDFIYGDGQSLYKSCQLNVIPASTGSLTAQKRMSSSENTGFSFVDCSVTGSGRVYLGRAWGSSSRVVFISTWLADIIIPQGWQDWNDPARQQSVYYGEYNCFGPGSNTDGRVPWSKKLSLSEAEPFMTKSFIDGDSWIF
;
A
#
# COMPACT_ATOMS: atom_id res chain seq x y z
N MET A 1 -9.29 50.81 -28.47
CA MET A 1 -8.51 49.61 -28.09
C MET A 1 -8.04 49.66 -26.62
N GLU A 2 -8.75 50.34 -25.71
CA GLU A 2 -8.20 50.65 -24.37
C GLU A 2 -9.14 50.42 -23.17
N ARG A 3 -10.24 49.67 -23.35
CA ARG A 3 -11.18 49.37 -22.24
C ARG A 3 -11.28 47.89 -21.86
N ARG A 4 -10.52 46.99 -22.50
CA ARG A 4 -10.49 45.55 -22.17
C ARG A 4 -9.31 45.12 -21.29
N GLY A 5 -8.24 45.93 -21.21
CA GLY A 5 -7.08 45.65 -20.34
C GLY A 5 -7.29 45.98 -18.86
N VAL A 6 -8.14 46.98 -18.55
CA VAL A 6 -8.35 47.46 -17.17
C VAL A 6 -9.27 46.52 -16.37
N LEU A 7 -10.25 45.87 -17.01
CA LEU A 7 -11.14 44.92 -16.32
C LEU A 7 -10.42 43.62 -15.91
N GLY A 8 -9.47 43.14 -16.71
CA GLY A 8 -8.70 41.94 -16.43
C GLY A 8 -7.73 42.11 -15.26
N LEU A 9 -7.11 43.29 -15.14
CA LEU A 9 -6.19 43.60 -14.05
C LEU A 9 -6.92 43.81 -12.71
N VAL A 10 -8.12 44.41 -12.74
CA VAL A 10 -8.95 44.60 -11.54
C VAL A 10 -9.50 43.26 -11.02
N LEU A 11 -9.89 42.34 -11.92
CA LEU A 11 -10.37 41.02 -11.51
C LEU A 11 -9.25 40.15 -10.90
N LEU A 12 -8.03 40.23 -11.43
CA LEU A 12 -6.85 39.53 -10.87
C LEU A 12 -6.45 40.06 -9.50
N ILE A 13 -6.56 41.37 -9.27
CA ILE A 13 -6.27 41.99 -7.97
C ILE A 13 -7.34 41.58 -6.95
N VAL A 14 -8.63 41.58 -7.31
CA VAL A 14 -9.72 41.18 -6.40
C VAL A 14 -9.62 39.70 -6.01
N VAL A 15 -9.28 38.80 -6.96
CA VAL A 15 -9.07 37.37 -6.68
C VAL A 15 -7.81 37.15 -5.83
N SER A 16 -6.74 37.93 -6.05
CA SER A 16 -5.51 37.86 -5.23
C SER A 16 -5.74 38.37 -3.80
N PHE A 17 -6.59 39.39 -3.61
CA PHE A 17 -6.98 39.87 -2.28
C PHE A 17 -7.95 38.92 -1.56
N GLN A 18 -8.84 38.22 -2.27
CA GLN A 18 -9.70 37.18 -1.68
C GLN A 18 -8.89 35.93 -1.28
N LEU A 19 -7.93 35.49 -2.11
CA LEU A 19 -7.06 34.36 -1.78
C LEU A 19 -6.11 34.67 -0.61
N THR A 20 -5.62 35.91 -0.48
CA THR A 20 -4.80 36.31 0.68
C THR A 20 -5.63 36.50 1.95
N ALA A 21 -6.89 36.95 1.85
CA ALA A 21 -7.81 37.02 2.99
C ALA A 21 -8.27 35.63 3.47
N GLU A 22 -8.49 34.67 2.57
CA GLU A 22 -8.80 33.28 2.90
C GLU A 22 -7.57 32.53 3.43
N ALA A 23 -6.38 32.77 2.89
CA ALA A 23 -5.13 32.24 3.44
C ALA A 23 -4.83 32.80 4.84
N GLY A 24 -5.12 34.08 5.08
CA GLY A 24 -5.02 34.71 6.42
C GLY A 24 -6.02 34.13 7.42
N ARG A 25 -7.25 33.81 6.99
CA ARG A 25 -8.24 33.10 7.82
C ARG A 25 -7.82 31.66 8.10
N ALA A 26 -7.30 30.93 7.11
CA ALA A 26 -6.78 29.57 7.28
C ALA A 26 -5.57 29.52 8.23
N ALA A 27 -4.65 30.49 8.14
CA ALA A 27 -3.51 30.61 9.05
C ALA A 27 -3.95 30.93 10.49
N THR A 28 -4.99 31.76 10.66
CA THR A 28 -5.56 32.08 11.98
C THR A 28 -6.27 30.87 12.59
N VAL A 29 -6.98 30.06 11.78
CA VAL A 29 -7.60 28.80 12.22
C VAL A 29 -6.54 27.75 12.59
N ALA A 30 -5.47 27.62 11.81
CA ALA A 30 -4.36 26.71 12.12
C ALA A 30 -3.59 27.13 13.39
N THR A 31 -3.50 28.43 13.68
CA THR A 31 -2.87 28.93 14.91
C THR A 31 -3.78 28.74 16.13
N LYS A 32 -5.11 28.77 15.95
CA LYS A 32 -6.09 28.52 17.02
C LYS A 32 -6.28 27.02 17.32
N LEU A 33 -6.03 26.13 16.35
CA LEU A 33 -6.01 24.67 16.54
C LEU A 33 -4.73 24.16 17.22
N ARG A 34 -3.65 24.95 17.23
CA ARG A 34 -2.41 24.63 17.98
C ARG A 34 -2.52 24.82 19.49
N SER A 35 -3.54 25.52 19.99
CA SER A 35 -3.74 25.73 21.42
C SER A 35 -4.63 24.68 22.10
N ASP A 36 -5.29 23.81 21.34
CA ASP A 36 -6.12 22.74 21.87
C ASP A 36 -5.51 21.38 21.52
N SER A 37 -5.34 20.54 22.54
CA SER A 37 -4.69 19.23 22.54
C SER A 37 -5.40 18.12 21.72
N HIS A 38 -5.99 18.45 20.57
CA HIS A 38 -6.51 17.46 19.64
C HIS A 38 -5.38 16.84 18.81
N LYS A 39 -5.02 15.59 19.11
CA LYS A 39 -4.29 14.73 18.19
C LYS A 39 -5.13 14.60 16.92
N LEU A 40 -4.57 15.00 15.78
CA LEU A 40 -5.17 14.76 14.46
C LEU A 40 -5.37 13.26 14.27
N THR A 41 -6.44 12.88 13.58
CA THR A 41 -6.63 11.48 13.18
C THR A 41 -5.59 11.10 12.14
N ALA A 42 -5.25 9.80 12.02
CA ALA A 42 -4.25 9.34 11.05
C ALA A 42 -4.58 9.77 9.61
N ASP A 43 -5.87 9.86 9.27
CA ASP A 43 -6.35 10.37 7.99
C ASP A 43 -6.07 11.87 7.83
N GLU A 44 -6.34 12.70 8.85
CA GLU A 44 -6.10 14.15 8.80
C GLU A 44 -4.61 14.50 8.73
N ASP A 45 -3.77 13.78 9.48
CA ASP A 45 -2.30 13.90 9.41
C ASP A 45 -1.77 13.55 8.02
N PHE A 46 -2.30 12.47 7.42
CA PHE A 46 -1.96 12.06 6.06
C PHE A 46 -2.37 13.09 5.02
N TYR A 47 -3.63 13.56 5.02
CA TYR A 47 -4.08 14.56 4.04
C TYR A 47 -3.34 15.89 4.17
N SER A 48 -3.03 16.32 5.40
CA SER A 48 -2.21 17.51 5.66
C SER A 48 -0.79 17.36 5.10
N TRP A 49 -0.17 16.20 5.29
CA TRP A 49 1.13 15.88 4.70
C TRP A 49 1.08 15.83 3.16
N VAL A 50 0.06 15.20 2.57
CA VAL A 50 -0.13 15.12 1.10
C VAL A 50 -0.25 16.52 0.49
N VAL A 51 -1.01 17.42 1.11
CA VAL A 51 -1.13 18.81 0.64
C VAL A 51 0.22 19.53 0.67
N ARG A 52 0.99 19.36 1.75
CA ARG A 52 2.30 20.00 1.91
C ARG A 52 3.34 19.50 0.92
N GLU A 53 3.45 18.19 0.73
CA GLU A 53 4.40 17.61 -0.23
C GLU A 53 3.95 17.86 -1.67
N GLY A 54 2.65 17.84 -1.93
CA GLY A 54 2.06 18.30 -3.19
C GLY A 54 2.46 19.74 -3.51
N GLN A 55 2.41 20.66 -2.55
CA GLN A 55 2.85 22.06 -2.74
C GLN A 55 4.35 22.18 -3.03
N LYS A 56 5.20 21.39 -2.36
CA LYS A 56 6.66 21.38 -2.62
C LYS A 56 6.99 20.80 -4.00
N PHE A 57 6.29 19.76 -4.42
CA PHE A 57 6.43 19.18 -5.75
C PHE A 57 5.90 20.14 -6.84
N GLN A 58 4.75 20.77 -6.64
CA GLN A 58 4.24 21.81 -7.54
C GLN A 58 5.20 23.00 -7.63
N ALA A 59 5.83 23.42 -6.53
CA ALA A 59 6.85 24.46 -6.57
C ALA A 59 8.07 24.05 -7.43
N LYS A 60 8.53 22.78 -7.33
CA LYS A 60 9.57 22.23 -8.22
C LYS A 60 9.10 22.10 -9.68
N LYS A 61 7.83 21.78 -9.91
CA LYS A 61 7.21 21.68 -11.25
C LYS A 61 7.04 23.06 -11.90
N THR A 62 6.62 24.08 -11.16
CA THR A 62 6.52 25.48 -11.63
C THR A 62 7.89 26.07 -11.95
N LEU A 63 8.94 25.63 -11.27
CA LEU A 63 10.34 25.93 -11.63
C LEU A 63 10.78 25.20 -12.92
N ALA A 64 10.21 24.04 -13.22
CA ALA A 64 10.54 23.22 -14.39
C ALA A 64 9.67 23.51 -15.63
N ALA A 65 8.44 24.03 -15.45
CA ALA A 65 7.44 24.17 -16.52
C ALA A 65 7.27 25.64 -16.95
N LYS A 66 8.10 26.07 -17.90
CA LYS A 66 7.71 27.10 -18.89
C LYS A 66 7.08 26.40 -20.10
N ASN A 67 5.84 25.92 -19.97
CA ASN A 67 4.90 25.68 -21.10
C ASN A 67 3.50 25.26 -20.58
N PRO A 68 2.41 25.57 -21.30
CA PRO A 68 1.05 25.55 -20.76
C PRO A 68 0.42 24.15 -20.69
N GLU A 69 -0.43 23.96 -19.67
CA GLU A 69 -1.19 22.74 -19.37
C GLU A 69 -2.07 22.30 -20.54
N HIS A 70 -1.85 21.08 -21.03
CA HIS A 70 -2.78 20.37 -21.90
C HIS A 70 -3.54 19.33 -21.07
N GLN A 71 -4.85 19.48 -20.94
CA GLN A 71 -5.74 18.42 -20.47
C GLN A 71 -5.79 17.35 -21.56
N VAL A 72 -4.92 16.34 -21.48
CA VAL A 72 -4.92 15.23 -22.44
C VAL A 72 -5.98 14.20 -22.01
N THR A 73 -7.02 14.04 -22.83
CA THR A 73 -8.07 13.04 -22.62
C THR A 73 -7.54 11.65 -22.93
N GLY A 74 -7.68 10.70 -21.98
CA GLY A 74 -7.31 9.30 -22.16
C GLY A 74 -7.96 8.67 -23.40
N THR A 75 -7.29 7.71 -24.03
CA THR A 75 -7.85 6.99 -25.17
C THR A 75 -8.87 5.98 -24.68
N VAL A 76 -10.13 6.15 -25.08
CA VAL A 76 -11.18 5.18 -24.79
C VAL A 76 -11.07 4.04 -25.80
N GLN A 77 -10.86 2.81 -25.31
CA GLN A 77 -10.86 1.60 -26.15
C GLN A 77 -11.98 0.64 -25.73
N PRO A 78 -12.72 0.03 -26.67
CA PRO A 78 -13.67 -1.03 -26.35
C PRO A 78 -12.93 -2.28 -25.86
N THR A 79 -13.40 -2.89 -24.77
CA THR A 79 -12.94 -4.22 -24.34
C THR A 79 -13.69 -5.32 -25.11
N ALA A 80 -13.16 -6.54 -25.07
CA ALA A 80 -13.76 -7.72 -25.71
C ALA A 80 -15.20 -8.01 -25.25
N ASP A 81 -15.59 -7.50 -24.07
CA ASP A 81 -16.90 -7.70 -23.45
C ASP A 81 -17.87 -6.51 -23.68
N GLY A 82 -17.46 -5.50 -24.47
CA GLY A 82 -18.29 -4.34 -24.83
C GLY A 82 -18.24 -3.17 -23.85
N ASP A 83 -17.40 -3.23 -22.82
CA ASP A 83 -17.18 -2.14 -21.86
C ASP A 83 -16.20 -1.10 -22.43
N THR A 84 -16.44 0.19 -22.15
CA THR A 84 -15.48 1.25 -22.50
C THR A 84 -14.46 1.44 -21.38
N GLN A 85 -13.21 1.05 -21.64
CA GLN A 85 -12.10 1.25 -20.70
C GLN A 85 -11.26 2.44 -21.16
N THR A 86 -11.02 3.38 -20.25
CA THR A 86 -10.13 4.52 -20.52
C THR A 86 -8.70 4.12 -20.26
N TYR A 87 -7.84 4.24 -21.26
CA TYR A 87 -6.42 3.99 -21.16
C TYR A 87 -5.64 5.31 -21.06
N ILE A 88 -4.70 5.36 -20.13
CA ILE A 88 -3.70 6.42 -19.99
C ILE A 88 -2.33 5.77 -20.07
N VAL A 89 -1.44 6.26 -20.93
CA VAL A 89 -0.09 5.71 -21.08
C VAL A 89 0.93 6.58 -20.36
N VAL A 90 1.73 5.97 -19.47
CA VAL A 90 2.87 6.57 -18.79
C VAL A 90 4.15 5.99 -19.34
N ASP A 91 5.05 6.84 -19.84
CA ASP A 91 6.37 6.45 -20.31
C ASP A 91 7.39 7.53 -19.92
N LYS A 92 8.33 7.17 -19.04
CA LYS A 92 9.36 8.09 -18.58
C LYS A 92 10.30 8.57 -19.69
N ASN A 93 10.34 7.89 -20.83
CA ASN A 93 11.15 8.25 -21.99
C ASN A 93 10.36 9.08 -23.03
N GLY A 94 9.10 9.41 -22.76
CA GLY A 94 8.29 10.31 -23.60
C GLY A 94 7.44 9.65 -24.68
N GLY A 95 7.36 8.30 -24.69
CA GLY A 95 6.47 7.55 -25.59
C GLY A 95 4.99 7.53 -25.17
N GLY A 96 4.66 8.11 -24.02
CA GLY A 96 3.34 8.09 -23.40
C GLY A 96 2.73 9.49 -23.29
N GLN A 97 1.51 9.56 -22.76
CA GLN A 97 0.81 10.82 -22.49
C GLN A 97 1.42 11.56 -21.27
N PHE A 98 2.01 10.80 -20.34
CA PHE A 98 2.64 11.33 -19.14
C PHE A 98 4.03 10.72 -18.94
N PHE A 99 4.95 11.50 -18.35
CA PHE A 99 6.28 11.03 -17.94
C PHE A 99 6.26 10.34 -16.57
N THR A 100 5.34 10.74 -15.69
CA THR A 100 5.23 10.25 -14.31
C THR A 100 3.86 9.67 -14.04
N ILE A 101 3.81 8.74 -13.10
CA ILE A 101 2.59 8.04 -12.69
C ILE A 101 1.69 8.99 -11.90
N GLN A 102 2.27 9.83 -11.03
CA GLN A 102 1.50 10.80 -10.26
C GLN A 102 0.80 11.85 -11.15
N ASP A 103 1.44 12.31 -12.24
CA ASP A 103 0.78 13.25 -13.15
C ASP A 103 -0.39 12.61 -13.91
N ALA A 104 -0.26 11.34 -14.33
CA ALA A 104 -1.37 10.59 -14.91
C ALA A 104 -2.53 10.39 -13.92
N ILE A 105 -2.25 10.15 -12.64
CA ILE A 105 -3.28 10.08 -11.60
C ILE A 105 -3.94 11.44 -11.37
N ASN A 106 -3.17 12.52 -11.43
CA ASN A 106 -3.67 13.89 -11.23
C ASN A 106 -4.55 14.38 -12.39
N SER A 107 -4.39 13.83 -13.60
CA SER A 107 -5.25 14.17 -14.74
C SER A 107 -6.63 13.51 -14.66
N ILE A 108 -6.81 12.50 -13.80
CA ILE A 108 -8.10 11.84 -13.62
C ILE A 108 -9.01 12.70 -12.76
N LYS A 109 -10.18 13.05 -13.31
CA LYS A 109 -11.23 13.75 -12.56
C LYS A 109 -11.62 12.92 -11.34
N ARG A 110 -11.54 13.53 -10.15
CA ARG A 110 -11.97 12.92 -8.89
C ARG A 110 -13.48 12.74 -8.90
N ASP A 111 -13.93 11.52 -8.61
CA ASP A 111 -15.33 11.15 -8.52
C ASP A 111 -15.47 9.88 -7.67
N GLN A 112 -16.02 10.02 -6.46
CA GLN A 112 -16.28 8.88 -5.56
C GLN A 112 -17.34 7.91 -6.10
N LYS A 113 -18.19 8.35 -7.03
CA LYS A 113 -19.29 7.57 -7.59
C LYS A 113 -18.92 6.87 -8.89
N ARG A 114 -17.72 7.07 -9.43
CA ARG A 114 -17.30 6.43 -10.67
C ARG A 114 -17.30 4.91 -10.50
N THR A 115 -17.92 4.21 -11.45
CA THR A 115 -17.94 2.75 -11.54
C THR A 115 -17.18 2.21 -12.76
N THR A 116 -16.86 3.08 -13.73
CA THR A 116 -16.07 2.71 -14.91
C THR A 116 -14.59 2.65 -14.57
N ARG A 117 -13.90 1.60 -15.06
CA ARG A 117 -12.48 1.38 -14.78
C ARG A 117 -11.58 2.23 -15.67
N ILE A 118 -10.61 2.91 -15.06
CA ILE A 118 -9.52 3.61 -15.78
C ILE A 118 -8.25 2.77 -15.61
N THR A 119 -7.52 2.57 -16.70
CA THR A 119 -6.26 1.82 -16.71
C THR A 119 -5.12 2.74 -17.08
N ILE A 120 -4.15 2.87 -16.19
CA ILE A 120 -2.88 3.52 -16.45
C ILE A 120 -1.90 2.41 -16.86
N GLN A 121 -1.58 2.35 -18.14
CA GLN A 121 -0.50 1.52 -18.67
C GLN A 121 0.82 2.21 -18.38
N VAL A 122 1.68 1.57 -17.59
CA VAL A 122 3.00 2.06 -17.22
C VAL A 122 4.04 1.25 -17.99
N ASN A 123 4.72 1.90 -18.94
CA ASN A 123 5.76 1.26 -19.74
C ASN A 123 6.96 0.83 -18.87
N ALA A 124 7.85 0.01 -19.44
CA ALA A 124 9.03 -0.44 -18.74
C ALA A 124 9.91 0.75 -18.30
N GLY A 125 10.37 0.72 -17.06
CA GLY A 125 11.19 1.76 -16.48
C GLY A 125 11.18 1.74 -14.94
N ARG A 126 12.20 2.40 -14.39
CA ARG A 126 12.27 2.75 -12.97
C ARG A 126 11.75 4.17 -12.75
N TYR A 127 10.65 4.30 -12.02
CA TYR A 127 9.95 5.56 -11.74
C TYR A 127 10.27 6.00 -10.33
N GLU A 128 11.19 6.97 -10.20
CA GLU A 128 11.60 7.54 -8.91
C GLU A 128 10.63 8.65 -8.50
N GLU A 129 9.53 8.26 -7.87
CA GLU A 129 8.47 9.16 -7.45
C GLU A 129 7.67 8.58 -6.28
N LYS A 130 7.01 9.46 -5.54
CA LYS A 130 5.96 9.07 -4.60
C LYS A 130 4.62 9.12 -5.28
N VAL A 131 3.79 8.10 -5.05
CA VAL A 131 2.48 7.99 -5.67
C VAL A 131 1.38 7.96 -4.61
N VAL A 132 0.37 8.80 -4.79
CA VAL A 132 -0.82 8.85 -3.93
C VAL A 132 -2.07 8.68 -4.78
N ILE A 133 -2.85 7.65 -4.46
CA ILE A 133 -4.14 7.36 -5.07
C ILE A 133 -5.23 7.61 -4.03
N PRO A 134 -5.87 8.80 -4.05
CA PRO A 134 -6.84 9.17 -3.02
C PRO A 134 -8.17 8.44 -3.15
N LYS A 135 -8.90 8.35 -2.05
CA LYS A 135 -10.19 7.63 -1.91
C LYS A 135 -11.24 7.97 -2.98
N ASN A 136 -11.22 9.19 -3.49
CA ASN A 136 -12.14 9.68 -4.54
C ASN A 136 -11.70 9.34 -5.97
N THR A 137 -10.91 8.28 -6.14
CA THR A 137 -10.45 7.77 -7.44
C THR A 137 -10.65 6.24 -7.55
N PRO A 138 -11.86 5.72 -7.30
CA PRO A 138 -12.13 4.27 -7.22
C PRO A 138 -11.89 3.57 -8.57
N TYR A 139 -11.85 2.24 -8.68
CA TYR A 139 -11.73 1.54 -9.99
C TYR A 139 -10.57 2.03 -10.87
N LEU A 140 -9.39 2.21 -10.27
CA LEU A 140 -8.16 2.52 -11.00
C LEU A 140 -7.34 1.24 -11.16
N THR A 141 -6.71 1.06 -12.33
CA THR A 141 -5.76 -0.02 -12.59
C THR A 141 -4.40 0.55 -12.93
N LEU A 142 -3.34 0.12 -12.25
CA LEU A 142 -1.96 0.31 -12.69
C LEU A 142 -1.48 -0.98 -13.36
N GLN A 143 -1.16 -0.91 -14.64
CA GLN A 143 -0.70 -2.05 -15.43
C GLN A 143 0.74 -1.81 -15.89
N GLY A 144 1.70 -2.52 -15.30
CA GLY A 144 3.09 -2.50 -15.72
C GLY A 144 3.37 -3.42 -16.91
N ALA A 145 4.58 -3.31 -17.47
CA ALA A 145 5.09 -4.18 -18.52
C ALA A 145 5.66 -5.53 -18.00
N GLY A 146 5.71 -5.70 -16.68
CA GLY A 146 6.38 -6.83 -16.00
C GLY A 146 6.97 -6.37 -14.67
N ARG A 147 6.88 -7.21 -13.62
CA ARG A 147 7.34 -6.82 -12.27
C ARG A 147 8.83 -6.43 -12.22
N GLU A 148 9.67 -7.09 -13.01
CA GLU A 148 11.11 -6.80 -13.09
C GLU A 148 11.42 -5.62 -14.01
N SER A 149 10.50 -5.26 -14.90
CA SER A 149 10.70 -4.22 -15.92
C SER A 149 10.07 -2.87 -15.56
N THR A 150 9.06 -2.85 -14.69
CA THR A 150 8.36 -1.63 -14.27
C THR A 150 8.39 -1.53 -12.75
N ILE A 151 9.12 -0.55 -12.22
CA ILE A 151 9.34 -0.38 -10.78
C ILE A 151 9.03 1.06 -10.37
N ILE A 152 8.10 1.25 -9.44
CA ILE A 152 7.89 2.52 -8.72
C ILE A 152 8.76 2.49 -7.47
N THR A 153 9.57 3.52 -7.26
CA THR A 153 10.53 3.50 -6.15
C THR A 153 10.71 4.86 -5.48
N HIS A 154 10.91 4.82 -4.17
CA HIS A 154 11.44 5.93 -3.40
C HIS A 154 12.36 5.39 -2.29
N ALA A 155 13.04 6.27 -1.54
CA ALA A 155 13.86 5.91 -0.39
C ALA A 155 13.57 6.88 0.74
N GLU A 156 12.72 6.46 1.68
CA GLU A 156 12.33 7.30 2.81
C GLU A 156 11.96 6.41 4.01
N THR A 157 12.51 6.73 5.17
CA THR A 157 12.15 6.05 6.43
C THR A 157 11.03 6.79 7.16
N LYS A 158 10.36 6.10 8.09
CA LYS A 158 9.37 6.69 9.01
C LYS A 158 9.90 7.96 9.71
N GLU A 159 11.13 7.91 10.22
CA GLU A 159 11.75 9.06 10.90
C GLU A 159 11.89 10.27 9.96
N GLN A 160 12.25 10.03 8.69
CA GLN A 160 12.36 11.09 7.69
C GLN A 160 11.00 11.64 7.28
N ALA A 161 10.01 10.76 7.10
CA ALA A 161 8.68 11.13 6.64
C ALA A 161 7.78 11.75 7.73
N GLY A 162 8.00 11.35 8.99
CA GLY A 162 7.24 11.77 10.17
C GLY A 162 6.02 10.90 10.51
N SER A 163 5.66 9.91 9.70
CA SER A 163 4.59 8.94 10.00
C SER A 163 4.71 7.65 9.17
N ASP A 164 3.99 6.59 9.58
CA ASP A 164 3.95 5.26 8.93
C ASP A 164 3.17 5.23 7.60
N ILE A 165 2.46 6.32 7.28
CA ILE A 165 1.76 6.44 6.00
C ILE A 165 2.59 7.32 5.06
N ALA A 166 3.25 8.32 5.64
CA ALA A 166 4.05 9.26 4.91
C ALA A 166 5.34 8.64 4.38
N ASP A 167 5.86 7.53 4.90
CA ASP A 167 7.07 6.86 4.38
C ASP A 167 6.79 5.97 3.16
N ALA A 168 5.51 5.69 2.87
CA ALA A 168 5.12 4.84 1.75
C ALA A 168 5.57 5.40 0.40
N THR A 169 6.22 4.55 -0.42
CA THR A 169 6.51 4.89 -1.83
C THR A 169 5.22 5.08 -2.62
N ILE A 170 4.24 4.21 -2.42
CA ILE A 170 2.88 4.38 -2.93
C ILE A 170 1.84 4.20 -1.82
N ALA A 171 0.87 5.13 -1.77
CA ALA A 171 -0.25 5.10 -0.83
C ALA A 171 -1.59 5.02 -1.60
N ILE A 172 -2.38 3.98 -1.32
CA ILE A 172 -3.60 3.65 -2.05
C ILE A 172 -4.78 3.66 -1.08
N SER A 173 -5.64 4.67 -1.19
CA SER A 173 -6.88 4.77 -0.42
C SER A 173 -8.14 4.62 -1.29
N ALA A 174 -7.96 4.51 -2.61
CA ALA A 174 -9.06 4.27 -3.55
C ALA A 174 -9.56 2.83 -3.47
N PRO A 175 -10.89 2.61 -3.38
CA PRO A 175 -11.44 1.26 -3.42
C PRO A 175 -11.47 0.72 -4.85
N ASN A 176 -11.60 -0.60 -5.00
CA ASN A 176 -11.62 -1.30 -6.29
C ASN A 176 -10.34 -1.09 -7.13
N PHE A 177 -9.21 -0.82 -6.45
CA PHE A 177 -7.91 -0.64 -7.07
C PHE A 177 -7.36 -1.98 -7.59
N ILE A 178 -6.70 -1.94 -8.74
CA ILE A 178 -5.98 -3.10 -9.28
C ILE A 178 -4.55 -2.70 -9.63
N ALA A 179 -3.57 -3.53 -9.27
CA ALA A 179 -2.24 -3.48 -9.85
C ALA A 179 -1.89 -4.81 -10.53
N ARG A 180 -1.18 -4.72 -11.65
CA ARG A 180 -0.75 -5.88 -12.44
C ARG A 180 0.68 -5.68 -12.92
N ASN A 181 1.51 -6.72 -12.75
CA ASN A 181 2.84 -6.82 -13.37
C ASN A 181 3.72 -5.58 -13.17
N ILE A 182 3.75 -5.05 -11.95
CA ILE A 182 4.51 -3.86 -11.56
C ILE A 182 5.08 -4.06 -10.15
N SER A 183 6.25 -3.47 -9.86
CA SER A 183 6.86 -3.53 -8.53
C SER A 183 6.80 -2.19 -7.81
N PHE A 184 6.60 -2.25 -6.50
CA PHE A 184 6.64 -1.13 -5.57
C PHE A 184 7.83 -1.32 -4.63
N GLN A 185 8.69 -0.31 -4.52
CA GLN A 185 9.93 -0.44 -3.77
C GLN A 185 10.22 0.75 -2.87
N ASN A 186 10.40 0.51 -1.58
CA ASN A 186 11.16 1.42 -0.73
C ASN A 186 12.61 0.95 -0.67
N SER A 187 13.51 1.81 -1.12
CA SER A 187 14.95 1.54 -1.25
C SER A 187 15.79 2.14 -0.12
N ALA A 188 15.15 2.58 0.98
CA ALA A 188 15.86 2.88 2.21
C ALA A 188 16.67 1.65 2.68
N PRO A 189 17.88 1.84 3.21
CA PRO A 189 18.74 0.72 3.60
C PRO A 189 18.12 -0.09 4.75
N PRO A 190 18.32 -1.42 4.79
CA PRO A 190 17.86 -2.24 5.90
C PRO A 190 18.39 -1.72 7.24
N PRO A 191 17.53 -1.53 8.25
CA PRO A 191 17.96 -0.99 9.53
C PRO A 191 18.83 -1.97 10.32
N PRO A 192 19.77 -1.46 11.13
CA PRO A 192 20.38 -2.27 12.20
C PRO A 192 19.31 -2.80 13.17
N SER A 193 19.56 -3.96 13.76
CA SER A 193 18.65 -4.56 14.73
C SER A 193 18.40 -3.61 15.91
N GLY A 194 17.13 -3.33 16.21
CA GLY A 194 16.71 -2.43 17.30
C GLY A 194 16.73 -0.94 16.95
N ALA A 195 17.01 -0.55 15.71
CA ALA A 195 16.89 0.83 15.28
C ALA A 195 15.44 1.34 15.41
N VAL A 196 15.29 2.59 15.84
CA VAL A 196 13.99 3.24 16.02
C VAL A 196 13.73 4.16 14.84
N GLY A 197 12.52 4.12 14.28
CA GLY A 197 12.10 5.04 13.21
C GLY A 197 12.62 4.70 11.81
N GLN A 198 13.27 3.56 11.64
CA GLN A 198 13.88 3.14 10.37
C GLN A 198 13.00 2.18 9.55
N GLN A 199 11.71 2.07 9.91
CA GLN A 199 10.69 1.47 9.06
C GLN A 199 10.65 2.17 7.70
N ALA A 200 10.36 1.43 6.63
CA ALA A 200 10.38 1.98 5.28
C ALA A 200 9.37 1.26 4.35
N THR A 201 8.17 1.85 4.25
CA THR A 201 7.03 1.27 3.53
C THR A 201 7.16 1.37 2.02
N ALA A 202 7.05 0.24 1.31
CA ALA A 202 6.99 0.20 -0.15
C ALA A 202 5.57 0.50 -0.63
N LEU A 203 4.57 -0.13 -0.03
CA LEU A 203 3.17 0.10 -0.37
C LEU A 203 2.30 0.17 0.89
N TYR A 204 1.49 1.22 0.96
CA TYR A 204 0.40 1.38 1.91
C TYR A 204 -0.94 1.23 1.18
N ILE A 205 -1.83 0.40 1.72
CA ILE A 205 -3.20 0.26 1.20
C ILE A 205 -4.26 0.29 2.30
N SER A 206 -5.25 1.15 2.11
CA SER A 206 -6.45 1.26 2.96
C SER A 206 -7.77 1.27 2.17
N GLY A 207 -7.69 1.18 0.84
CA GLY A 207 -8.83 1.16 -0.06
C GLY A 207 -9.40 -0.25 -0.20
N ASP A 208 -10.66 -0.45 0.18
CA ASP A 208 -11.34 -1.74 0.13
C ASP A 208 -11.43 -2.33 -1.30
N MET A 209 -11.45 -3.65 -1.41
CA MET A 209 -11.49 -4.39 -2.68
C MET A 209 -10.27 -4.12 -3.58
N GLY A 210 -9.07 -4.10 -2.99
CA GLY A 210 -7.81 -3.95 -3.72
C GLY A 210 -7.27 -5.30 -4.21
N ALA A 211 -6.84 -5.39 -5.47
CA ALA A 211 -6.25 -6.62 -6.02
C ALA A 211 -4.87 -6.39 -6.68
N PHE A 212 -3.96 -7.33 -6.48
CA PHE A 212 -2.60 -7.30 -6.99
C PHE A 212 -2.28 -8.63 -7.67
N TYR A 213 -1.88 -8.58 -8.95
CA TYR A 213 -1.55 -9.77 -9.73
C TYR A 213 -0.14 -9.68 -10.29
N GLY A 214 0.71 -10.68 -10.00
CA GLY A 214 2.07 -10.70 -10.53
C GLY A 214 2.93 -9.51 -10.10
N CYS A 215 2.59 -8.85 -8.98
CA CYS A 215 3.25 -7.63 -8.52
C CYS A 215 4.47 -7.93 -7.63
N GLY A 216 5.40 -6.98 -7.55
CA GLY A 216 6.53 -7.03 -6.62
C GLY A 216 6.38 -6.01 -5.49
N PHE A 217 6.77 -6.39 -4.27
CA PHE A 217 6.80 -5.53 -3.10
C PHE A 217 8.17 -5.68 -2.45
N LEU A 218 8.98 -4.62 -2.53
CA LEU A 218 10.41 -4.69 -2.22
C LEU A 218 10.76 -3.69 -1.13
N GLY A 219 11.29 -4.17 -0.01
CA GLY A 219 11.72 -3.34 1.09
C GLY A 219 12.49 -4.15 2.13
N ALA A 220 12.67 -3.54 3.31
CA ALA A 220 13.31 -4.20 4.44
C ALA A 220 12.31 -4.35 5.59
N GLN A 221 12.28 -3.42 6.54
CA GLN A 221 11.30 -3.43 7.62
C GLN A 221 10.01 -2.73 7.15
N ASP A 222 8.85 -3.32 7.47
CA ASP A 222 7.53 -2.75 7.19
C ASP A 222 7.25 -2.54 5.68
N THR A 223 7.54 -3.54 4.83
CA THR A 223 7.48 -3.40 3.36
C THR A 223 6.06 -3.17 2.82
N LEU A 224 5.10 -4.00 3.23
CA LEU A 224 3.71 -3.95 2.78
C LEU A 224 2.81 -3.62 3.97
N TYR A 225 2.33 -2.38 4.01
CA TYR A 225 1.33 -1.94 4.97
C TYR A 225 -0.08 -2.22 4.44
N ASP A 226 -0.51 -3.46 4.64
CA ASP A 226 -1.87 -3.94 4.40
C ASP A 226 -2.80 -3.47 5.52
N HIS A 227 -3.10 -2.17 5.51
CA HIS A 227 -3.61 -1.44 6.67
C HIS A 227 -5.07 -1.79 6.99
N ASN A 228 -5.98 -1.65 6.03
CA ASN A 228 -7.42 -1.86 6.24
C ASN A 228 -8.15 -2.13 4.92
N GLY A 229 -9.21 -2.94 4.96
CA GLY A 229 -10.01 -3.32 3.79
C GLY A 229 -9.80 -4.77 3.37
N ARG A 230 -10.51 -5.20 2.33
CA ARG A 230 -10.38 -6.53 1.74
C ARG A 230 -9.42 -6.50 0.57
N HIS A 231 -8.39 -7.34 0.63
CA HIS A 231 -7.34 -7.34 -0.40
C HIS A 231 -7.02 -8.75 -0.91
N TYR A 232 -6.67 -8.82 -2.19
CA TYR A 232 -6.26 -10.04 -2.86
C TYR A 232 -4.90 -9.88 -3.51
N TYR A 233 -3.99 -10.79 -3.21
CA TYR A 233 -2.65 -10.84 -3.79
C TYR A 233 -2.47 -12.19 -4.45
N GLU A 234 -2.23 -12.22 -5.76
CA GLU A 234 -2.06 -13.45 -6.52
C GLU A 234 -0.73 -13.41 -7.31
N GLU A 235 0.04 -14.49 -7.20
CA GLU A 235 1.34 -14.63 -7.89
C GLU A 235 2.32 -13.47 -7.64
N CYS A 236 2.21 -12.84 -6.47
CA CYS A 236 3.04 -11.72 -6.08
C CYS A 236 4.37 -12.18 -5.46
N TYR A 237 5.39 -11.34 -5.61
CA TYR A 237 6.67 -11.46 -4.90
C TYR A 237 6.74 -10.40 -3.81
N ILE A 238 6.94 -10.81 -2.56
CA ILE A 238 7.01 -9.90 -1.41
C ILE A 238 8.32 -10.17 -0.67
N GLU A 239 9.15 -9.15 -0.54
CA GLU A 239 10.47 -9.23 0.07
C GLU A 239 10.58 -8.32 1.28
N GLY A 240 11.14 -8.83 2.38
CA GLY A 240 11.47 -8.00 3.53
C GLY A 240 12.12 -8.75 4.70
N SER A 241 12.19 -8.07 5.84
CA SER A 241 12.96 -8.50 7.01
C SER A 241 12.09 -8.61 8.27
N ILE A 242 11.76 -7.48 8.88
CA ILE A 242 10.96 -7.38 10.11
C ILE A 242 9.58 -6.87 9.76
N ASP A 243 8.56 -7.59 10.22
CA ASP A 243 7.14 -7.25 10.09
C ASP A 243 6.74 -6.84 8.65
N PHE A 244 7.34 -7.48 7.64
CA PHE A 244 7.32 -6.93 6.29
C PHE A 244 5.95 -7.05 5.60
N ILE A 245 5.02 -7.82 6.16
CA ILE A 245 3.58 -7.75 5.85
C ILE A 245 2.84 -7.43 7.15
N TYR A 246 2.25 -6.24 7.27
CA TYR A 246 1.67 -5.76 8.52
C TYR A 246 0.41 -4.94 8.31
N GLY A 247 -0.39 -4.81 9.37
CA GLY A 247 -1.64 -4.06 9.35
C GLY A 247 -2.85 -4.90 9.76
N ASP A 248 -4.05 -4.41 9.45
CA ASP A 248 -5.34 -5.01 9.85
C ASP A 248 -6.24 -5.35 8.65
N GLY A 249 -5.66 -5.57 7.47
CA GLY A 249 -6.41 -6.04 6.31
C GLY A 249 -7.10 -7.39 6.52
N GLN A 250 -8.18 -7.62 5.77
CA GLN A 250 -8.81 -8.93 5.54
C GLN A 250 -8.31 -9.44 4.19
N SER A 251 -7.22 -10.21 4.21
CA SER A 251 -6.40 -10.39 3.01
C SER A 251 -6.08 -11.84 2.69
N LEU A 252 -6.23 -12.19 1.42
CA LEU A 252 -5.85 -13.49 0.88
C LEU A 252 -4.63 -13.32 -0.04
N TYR A 253 -3.54 -13.98 0.34
CA TYR A 253 -2.30 -14.09 -0.42
C TYR A 253 -2.27 -15.49 -1.04
N LYS A 254 -2.45 -15.58 -2.36
CA LYS A 254 -2.54 -16.82 -3.11
C LYS A 254 -1.33 -16.99 -4.02
N SER A 255 -0.68 -18.15 -3.97
CA SER A 255 0.44 -18.48 -4.88
C SER A 255 1.59 -17.45 -4.84
N CYS A 256 1.78 -16.78 -3.70
CA CYS A 256 2.79 -15.73 -3.56
C CYS A 256 4.15 -16.30 -3.11
N GLN A 257 5.24 -15.68 -3.56
CA GLN A 257 6.58 -15.93 -3.06
C GLN A 257 6.94 -14.87 -2.02
N LEU A 258 7.25 -15.33 -0.81
CA LEU A 258 7.65 -14.50 0.32
C LEU A 258 9.15 -14.69 0.55
N ASN A 259 9.96 -13.67 0.24
CA ASN A 259 11.41 -13.72 0.33
C ASN A 259 11.93 -12.97 1.56
N VAL A 260 12.63 -13.69 2.43
CA VAL A 260 13.08 -13.21 3.73
C VAL A 260 14.55 -12.79 3.62
N ILE A 261 14.85 -11.52 3.90
CA ILE A 261 16.20 -10.93 3.78
C ILE A 261 16.88 -10.40 5.07
N PRO A 262 16.39 -10.63 6.32
CA PRO A 262 17.07 -10.17 7.52
C PRO A 262 18.43 -10.86 7.69
N ALA A 263 19.44 -10.10 8.12
CA ALA A 263 20.78 -10.64 8.39
C ALA A 263 20.84 -11.57 9.64
N SER A 264 19.90 -11.43 10.57
CA SER A 264 19.82 -12.24 11.79
C SER A 264 18.43 -12.84 11.99
N THR A 265 17.52 -12.08 12.60
CA THR A 265 16.17 -12.51 12.95
C THR A 265 15.16 -11.51 12.42
N GLY A 266 14.15 -12.00 11.72
CA GLY A 266 13.02 -11.22 11.24
C GLY A 266 11.67 -11.78 11.65
N SER A 267 10.63 -11.18 11.09
CA SER A 267 9.24 -11.60 11.25
C SER A 267 8.51 -11.33 9.95
N LEU A 268 7.77 -12.33 9.48
CA LEU A 268 7.10 -12.25 8.19
C LEU A 268 5.82 -11.43 8.29
N THR A 269 5.02 -11.65 9.34
CA THR A 269 3.79 -10.88 9.58
C THR A 269 3.76 -10.12 10.90
N ALA A 270 3.05 -9.00 10.91
CA ALA A 270 2.59 -8.33 12.12
C ALA A 270 1.14 -7.86 11.97
N GLN A 271 0.18 -8.77 12.21
CA GLN A 271 -1.24 -8.50 12.00
C GLN A 271 -1.86 -7.83 13.24
N LYS A 272 -2.69 -6.79 13.04
CA LYS A 272 -3.15 -5.83 14.06
C LYS A 272 -4.59 -5.99 14.55
N ARG A 273 -5.27 -7.09 14.25
CA ARG A 273 -6.64 -7.34 14.71
C ARG A 273 -6.74 -7.21 16.22
N MET A 274 -7.69 -6.43 16.70
CA MET A 274 -7.82 -6.07 18.11
C MET A 274 -8.88 -6.91 18.82
N SER A 275 -9.95 -7.30 18.12
CA SER A 275 -11.09 -8.02 18.68
C SER A 275 -11.41 -9.33 17.94
N SER A 276 -11.89 -10.33 18.66
CA SER A 276 -12.39 -11.58 18.09
C SER A 276 -13.65 -11.40 17.23
N SER A 277 -14.35 -10.27 17.34
CA SER A 277 -15.52 -9.93 16.53
C SER A 277 -15.16 -9.36 15.15
N GLU A 278 -13.91 -8.95 14.94
CA GLU A 278 -13.44 -8.43 13.65
C GLU A 278 -13.19 -9.59 12.68
N ASN A 279 -13.49 -9.38 11.40
CA ASN A 279 -13.28 -10.39 10.36
C ASN A 279 -11.93 -10.22 9.62
N THR A 280 -11.05 -9.35 10.10
CA THR A 280 -9.71 -9.10 9.53
C THR A 280 -8.74 -10.25 9.79
N GLY A 281 -7.63 -10.30 9.07
CA GLY A 281 -6.63 -11.36 9.17
C GLY A 281 -5.92 -11.61 7.85
N PHE A 282 -4.76 -12.25 7.93
CA PHE A 282 -3.97 -12.62 6.76
C PHE A 282 -4.04 -14.13 6.53
N SER A 283 -4.43 -14.54 5.31
CA SER A 283 -4.40 -15.95 4.89
C SER A 283 -3.42 -16.12 3.74
N PHE A 284 -2.46 -17.03 3.90
CA PHE A 284 -1.47 -17.39 2.89
C PHE A 284 -1.78 -18.80 2.37
N VAL A 285 -2.11 -18.92 1.09
CA VAL A 285 -2.57 -20.17 0.47
C VAL A 285 -1.68 -20.50 -0.73
N ASP A 286 -1.12 -21.70 -0.75
CA ASP A 286 -0.21 -22.19 -1.80
C ASP A 286 1.01 -21.26 -2.04
N CYS A 287 1.45 -20.58 -0.97
CA CYS A 287 2.61 -19.69 -1.02
C CYS A 287 3.93 -20.46 -0.80
N SER A 288 5.05 -19.74 -0.93
CA SER A 288 6.36 -20.23 -0.50
C SER A 288 7.09 -19.18 0.35
N VAL A 289 7.62 -19.58 1.50
CA VAL A 289 8.51 -18.76 2.34
C VAL A 289 9.95 -19.22 2.13
N THR A 290 10.75 -18.35 1.52
CA THR A 290 12.14 -18.59 1.11
C THR A 290 13.05 -17.49 1.65
N GLY A 291 14.35 -17.55 1.36
CA GLY A 291 15.29 -16.49 1.67
C GLY A 291 16.39 -16.94 2.62
N SER A 292 16.84 -16.02 3.48
CA SER A 292 17.99 -16.19 4.36
C SER A 292 17.72 -15.65 5.77
N GLY A 293 18.61 -15.99 6.71
CA GLY A 293 18.45 -15.62 8.12
C GLY A 293 17.47 -16.52 8.87
N ARG A 294 16.93 -16.02 9.97
CA ARG A 294 15.91 -16.71 10.78
C ARG A 294 14.65 -15.85 10.86
N VAL A 295 13.48 -16.46 10.87
CA VAL A 295 12.22 -15.71 10.79
C VAL A 295 11.10 -16.34 11.60
N TYR A 296 10.33 -15.50 12.28
CA TYR A 296 9.00 -15.88 12.78
C TYR A 296 7.97 -15.76 11.66
N LEU A 297 7.04 -16.72 11.56
CA LEU A 297 5.87 -16.62 10.70
C LEU A 297 5.04 -15.36 11.00
N GLY A 298 4.99 -14.96 12.27
CA GLY A 298 4.29 -13.75 12.66
C GLY A 298 4.50 -13.32 14.11
N ARG A 299 4.24 -12.04 14.36
CA ARG A 299 4.18 -11.45 15.70
C ARG A 299 2.83 -10.77 15.92
N ALA A 300 2.27 -10.94 17.11
CA ALA A 300 0.92 -10.47 17.42
C ALA A 300 0.88 -8.97 17.70
N TRP A 301 0.95 -8.12 16.68
CA TRP A 301 0.86 -6.67 16.87
C TRP A 301 -0.47 -6.27 17.55
N GLY A 302 -1.58 -6.85 17.11
CA GLY A 302 -2.90 -6.71 17.73
C GLY A 302 -3.20 -7.78 18.77
N SER A 303 -4.07 -7.47 19.74
CA SER A 303 -4.43 -8.40 20.82
C SER A 303 -5.19 -9.65 20.36
N SER A 304 -5.85 -9.59 19.21
CA SER A 304 -6.59 -10.71 18.59
C SER A 304 -6.03 -11.05 17.20
N SER A 305 -4.72 -10.83 17.00
CA SER A 305 -3.99 -11.02 15.75
C SER A 305 -4.35 -12.35 15.08
N ARG A 306 -4.60 -12.34 13.77
CA ARG A 306 -5.01 -13.53 13.02
C ARG A 306 -4.20 -13.73 11.74
N VAL A 307 -3.47 -14.84 11.68
CA VAL A 307 -2.62 -15.22 10.54
C VAL A 307 -2.73 -16.73 10.32
N VAL A 308 -2.96 -17.14 9.08
CA VAL A 308 -3.05 -18.56 8.71
C VAL A 308 -2.17 -18.87 7.51
N PHE A 309 -1.40 -19.95 7.58
CA PHE A 309 -0.66 -20.53 6.46
C PHE A 309 -1.28 -21.86 6.05
N ILE A 310 -1.56 -22.02 4.76
CA ILE A 310 -2.29 -23.16 4.19
C ILE A 310 -1.52 -23.65 2.97
N SER A 311 -1.18 -24.95 2.96
CA SER A 311 -0.46 -25.58 1.85
C SER A 311 0.77 -24.78 1.40
N THR A 312 1.45 -24.15 2.35
CA THR A 312 2.59 -23.25 2.08
C THR A 312 3.90 -24.01 2.25
N TRP A 313 4.83 -23.84 1.31
CA TRP A 313 6.19 -24.36 1.45
C TRP A 313 7.02 -23.46 2.36
N LEU A 314 7.71 -24.04 3.35
CA LEU A 314 8.50 -23.32 4.35
C LEU A 314 9.98 -23.77 4.31
N ALA A 315 10.89 -22.87 3.99
CA ALA A 315 12.35 -23.09 4.06
C ALA A 315 12.84 -23.33 5.49
N ASP A 316 14.07 -23.86 5.64
CA ASP A 316 14.75 -24.04 6.93
C ASP A 316 15.30 -22.72 7.52
N ILE A 317 14.46 -21.70 7.48
CA ILE A 317 14.70 -20.38 8.07
C ILE A 317 13.65 -20.09 9.16
N ILE A 318 12.55 -20.87 9.20
CA ILE A 318 11.51 -20.72 10.21
C ILE A 318 12.07 -21.08 11.58
N ILE A 319 11.95 -20.14 12.52
CA ILE A 319 12.30 -20.36 13.93
C ILE A 319 11.38 -21.45 14.51
N PRO A 320 11.87 -22.44 15.29
CA PRO A 320 11.04 -23.57 15.74
C PRO A 320 9.76 -23.15 16.44
N GLN A 321 9.82 -22.11 17.28
CA GLN A 321 8.68 -21.49 17.96
C GLN A 321 7.60 -21.00 16.98
N GLY A 322 7.99 -20.61 15.77
CA GLY A 322 7.14 -20.15 14.67
C GLY A 322 6.56 -18.75 14.87
N TRP A 323 6.09 -18.45 16.08
CA TRP A 323 5.29 -17.27 16.37
C TRP A 323 5.75 -16.56 17.63
N GLN A 324 5.38 -15.28 17.76
CA GLN A 324 5.68 -14.48 18.94
C GLN A 324 4.47 -13.60 19.32
N ASP A 325 4.25 -13.43 20.62
CA ASP A 325 3.06 -12.81 21.22
C ASP A 325 3.26 -11.33 21.57
N TRP A 326 4.22 -10.67 20.94
CA TRP A 326 4.65 -9.31 21.25
C TRP A 326 5.20 -9.11 22.67
N ASN A 327 5.67 -10.20 23.31
CA ASN A 327 6.07 -10.24 24.72
C ASN A 327 4.89 -9.92 25.67
N ASP A 328 3.68 -10.28 25.25
CA ASP A 328 2.45 -10.06 25.99
C ASP A 328 1.64 -11.36 26.07
N PRO A 329 1.85 -12.17 27.14
CA PRO A 329 1.20 -13.47 27.28
C PRO A 329 -0.34 -13.42 27.29
N ALA A 330 -0.95 -12.27 27.56
CA ALA A 330 -2.40 -12.13 27.50
C ALA A 330 -2.95 -12.36 26.08
N ARG A 331 -2.16 -12.06 25.03
CA ARG A 331 -2.56 -12.24 23.63
C ARG A 331 -2.71 -13.70 23.24
N GLN A 332 -1.99 -14.60 23.92
CA GLN A 332 -2.00 -16.04 23.63
C GLN A 332 -3.41 -16.67 23.70
N GLN A 333 -4.34 -16.04 24.44
CA GLN A 333 -5.72 -16.51 24.59
C GLN A 333 -6.63 -16.13 23.41
N SER A 334 -6.29 -15.08 22.66
CA SER A 334 -7.16 -14.44 21.67
C SER A 334 -6.59 -14.43 20.26
N VAL A 335 -5.28 -14.60 20.09
CA VAL A 335 -4.66 -14.72 18.76
C VAL A 335 -5.10 -16.01 18.06
N TYR A 336 -5.15 -15.95 16.74
CA TYR A 336 -5.45 -17.09 15.89
C TYR A 336 -4.31 -17.29 14.88
N TYR A 337 -3.30 -18.06 15.29
CA TYR A 337 -2.15 -18.42 14.46
C TYR A 337 -2.22 -19.89 14.10
N GLY A 338 -2.38 -20.17 12.81
CA GLY A 338 -2.68 -21.50 12.31
C GLY A 338 -1.80 -21.93 11.14
N GLU A 339 -1.42 -23.19 11.15
CA GLU A 339 -0.77 -23.87 10.02
C GLU A 339 -1.63 -25.07 9.59
N TYR A 340 -1.96 -25.16 8.30
CA TYR A 340 -2.63 -26.31 7.68
C TYR A 340 -1.79 -26.83 6.51
N ASN A 341 -1.46 -28.12 6.53
CA ASN A 341 -0.80 -28.80 5.42
C ASN A 341 0.45 -28.08 4.86
N CYS A 342 1.16 -27.32 5.70
CA CYS A 342 2.42 -26.70 5.32
C CYS A 342 3.52 -27.77 5.22
N PHE A 343 4.46 -27.58 4.30
CA PHE A 343 5.47 -28.58 3.97
C PHE A 343 6.83 -27.93 3.73
N GLY A 344 7.89 -28.74 3.64
CA GLY A 344 9.27 -28.25 3.54
C GLY A 344 10.01 -28.31 4.89
N PRO A 345 11.31 -28.04 4.90
CA PRO A 345 12.15 -28.27 6.08
C PRO A 345 11.79 -27.36 7.28
N GLY A 346 11.19 -26.20 7.07
CA GLY A 346 10.72 -25.30 8.13
C GLY A 346 9.33 -25.62 8.69
N SER A 347 8.64 -26.64 8.16
CA SER A 347 7.25 -26.93 8.50
C SER A 347 7.06 -27.86 9.70
N ASN A 348 8.15 -28.28 10.38
CA ASN A 348 8.03 -29.06 11.61
C ASN A 348 7.38 -28.22 12.72
N THR A 349 6.22 -28.68 13.19
CA THR A 349 5.42 -27.99 14.21
C THR A 349 5.72 -28.42 15.65
N ASP A 350 6.55 -29.44 15.89
CA ASP A 350 6.78 -30.00 17.24
C ASP A 350 7.42 -28.99 18.21
N GLY A 351 8.15 -28.01 17.68
CA GLY A 351 8.76 -26.92 18.44
C GLY A 351 7.95 -25.63 18.51
N ARG A 352 6.74 -25.60 17.94
CA ARG A 352 5.91 -24.38 17.91
C ARG A 352 5.46 -24.00 19.31
N VAL A 353 5.19 -22.72 19.49
CA VAL A 353 4.57 -22.22 20.73
C VAL A 353 3.24 -22.95 21.01
N PRO A 354 2.95 -23.32 22.28
CA PRO A 354 1.78 -24.16 22.59
C PRO A 354 0.41 -23.55 22.27
N TRP A 355 0.35 -22.23 22.12
CA TRP A 355 -0.86 -21.47 21.81
C TRP A 355 -1.11 -21.30 20.29
N SER A 356 -0.17 -21.75 19.45
CA SER A 356 -0.41 -21.85 18.00
C SER A 356 -1.27 -23.07 17.68
N LYS A 357 -1.88 -23.09 16.48
CA LYS A 357 -2.83 -24.11 16.07
C LYS A 357 -2.28 -24.93 14.90
N LYS A 358 -2.28 -26.25 15.06
CA LYS A 358 -2.26 -27.19 13.93
C LYS A 358 -3.70 -27.41 13.48
N LEU A 359 -4.08 -26.79 12.36
CA LEU A 359 -5.46 -26.77 11.92
C LEU A 359 -5.88 -28.11 11.29
N SER A 360 -7.15 -28.47 11.50
CA SER A 360 -7.86 -29.43 10.66
C SER A 360 -8.33 -28.80 9.34
N LEU A 361 -8.79 -29.62 8.39
CA LEU A 361 -9.35 -29.11 7.14
C LEU A 361 -10.53 -28.17 7.37
N SER A 362 -11.47 -28.56 8.24
CA SER A 362 -12.65 -27.75 8.57
C SER A 362 -12.31 -26.43 9.25
N GLU A 363 -11.22 -26.36 10.01
CA GLU A 363 -10.77 -25.10 10.62
C GLU A 363 -10.05 -24.19 9.62
N ALA A 364 -9.40 -24.77 8.61
CA ALA A 364 -8.67 -24.04 7.60
C ALA A 364 -9.55 -23.58 6.42
N GLU A 365 -10.60 -24.33 6.08
CA GLU A 365 -11.52 -24.08 4.95
C GLU A 365 -12.02 -22.61 4.85
N PRO A 366 -12.43 -21.93 5.94
CA PRO A 366 -12.89 -20.55 5.87
C PRO A 366 -11.83 -19.54 5.38
N PHE A 367 -10.55 -19.93 5.38
CA PHE A 367 -9.41 -19.09 5.01
C PHE A 367 -8.80 -19.49 3.65
N MET A 368 -9.25 -20.58 3.03
CA MET A 368 -8.59 -21.14 1.83
C MET A 368 -8.96 -20.44 0.52
N THR A 369 -10.12 -19.82 0.46
CA THR A 369 -10.73 -19.34 -0.78
C THR A 369 -10.99 -17.84 -0.74
N LYS A 370 -11.36 -17.28 -1.91
CA LYS A 370 -11.78 -15.89 -2.06
C LYS A 370 -12.96 -15.54 -1.15
N SER A 371 -13.75 -16.51 -0.69
CA SER A 371 -14.84 -16.27 0.26
C SER A 371 -14.35 -15.72 1.61
N PHE A 372 -13.08 -15.96 2.00
CA PHE A 372 -12.49 -15.33 3.19
C PHE A 372 -12.52 -13.79 3.11
N ILE A 373 -12.48 -13.22 1.91
CA ILE A 373 -12.41 -11.78 1.65
C ILE A 373 -13.66 -11.29 0.89
N ASP A 374 -14.76 -12.04 0.94
CA ASP A 374 -15.99 -11.82 0.13
C ASP A 374 -15.70 -11.65 -1.37
N GLY A 375 -14.60 -12.27 -1.84
CA GLY A 375 -13.97 -12.03 -3.12
C GLY A 375 -14.79 -12.45 -4.33
N ASP A 376 -15.75 -13.35 -4.14
CA ASP A 376 -16.65 -13.84 -5.19
C ASP A 376 -17.48 -12.71 -5.84
N SER A 377 -17.58 -11.56 -5.17
CA SER A 377 -18.35 -10.39 -5.64
C SER A 377 -17.51 -9.31 -6.34
N TRP A 378 -16.18 -9.34 -6.23
CA TRP A 378 -15.33 -8.22 -6.67
C TRP A 378 -14.00 -8.61 -7.33
N ILE A 379 -13.63 -9.90 -7.29
CA ILE A 379 -12.45 -10.45 -7.97
C ILE A 379 -12.92 -11.12 -9.27
N PHE A 380 -12.41 -10.65 -10.40
CA PHE A 380 -12.79 -11.08 -11.75
C PHE A 380 -11.59 -11.53 -12.58
#